data_AF-A3INN6-F1
#
_entry.id   AF-A3INN6-F1
#
_cell.length_a   1.000
_cell.length_b   1.000
_cell.length_c   1.000
_cell.angle_alpha   90.00
_cell.angle_beta   90.00
_cell.angle_gamma   90.00
#
_symmetry.space_group_name_H-M   'P 1'
#
loop_
_entity.id
_entity.type
_entity.pdbx_description
1 polymer ?
#
loop_
_entity_poly.entity_id
_entity_poly.type
_entity_poly.pdbx_seq_one_letter_code
_entity_poly.pdbx_strand_id
1 'polypeptide(L)'
;MDSKIETKIINHSSFQKIKTLIKIVSTGLISTAIIWELVNLYGTFHNWQVSKDLNWIFWIDRIALISHGIEALIAAYYTRLQQKNPLQYSIYTFFVGTVGLLELKIGQEGKE
;
A
#
# COMPACT_ATOMS: atom_id res chain seq x y z
N MET A 1 -18.83 -19.02 29.54
CA MET A 1 -18.44 -18.66 28.16
C MET A 1 -17.02 -19.18 27.94
N ASP A 2 -16.74 -19.86 26.81
CA ASP A 2 -15.45 -20.53 26.59
C ASP A 2 -14.32 -19.53 26.32
N SER A 3 -13.24 -19.60 27.10
CA SER A 3 -12.04 -18.77 26.96
C SER A 3 -11.38 -18.81 25.57
N LYS A 4 -11.58 -19.91 24.81
CA LYS A 4 -11.13 -20.01 23.41
C LYS A 4 -11.94 -19.13 22.46
N ILE A 5 -13.20 -18.86 22.77
CA ILE A 5 -14.07 -18.03 21.95
C ILE A 5 -13.73 -16.54 22.16
N GLU A 6 -13.50 -16.11 23.39
CA GLU A 6 -13.09 -14.73 23.68
C GLU A 6 -11.74 -14.38 23.04
N THR A 7 -10.73 -15.25 23.17
CA THR A 7 -9.41 -15.03 22.56
C THR A 7 -9.48 -14.95 21.03
N LYS A 8 -10.32 -15.78 20.38
CA LYS A 8 -10.55 -15.73 18.93
C LYS A 8 -11.21 -14.42 18.48
N ILE A 9 -12.21 -13.93 19.23
CA ILE A 9 -12.93 -12.69 18.92
C ILE A 9 -12.03 -11.46 19.10
N ILE A 10 -11.27 -11.40 20.19
CA ILE A 10 -10.36 -10.28 20.50
C ILE A 10 -9.25 -10.17 19.46
N ASN A 11 -8.68 -11.30 19.03
CA ASN A 11 -7.62 -11.32 18.03
C ASN A 11 -8.13 -10.86 16.65
N HIS A 12 -9.32 -11.33 16.24
CA HIS A 12 -9.94 -10.90 14.98
C HIS A 12 -10.20 -9.39 14.96
N SER A 13 -10.79 -8.83 16.02
CA SER A 13 -11.07 -7.38 16.09
C SER A 13 -9.79 -6.53 16.06
N SER A 14 -8.72 -6.97 16.73
CA SER A 14 -7.46 -6.23 16.79
C SER A 14 -6.74 -6.23 15.45
N PHE A 15 -6.78 -7.35 14.73
CA PHE A 15 -6.19 -7.46 13.40
C PHE A 15 -6.85 -6.52 12.37
N GLN A 16 -8.16 -6.36 12.42
CA GLN A 16 -8.86 -5.43 11.52
C GLN A 16 -8.50 -3.97 11.82
N LYS A 17 -8.35 -3.59 13.09
CA LYS A 17 -7.92 -2.24 13.48
C LYS A 17 -6.50 -1.94 12.97
N ILE A 18 -5.59 -2.89 13.12
CA ILE A 18 -4.21 -2.76 12.62
C ILE A 18 -4.20 -2.60 11.10
N LYS A 19 -4.97 -3.42 10.36
CA LYS A 19 -5.13 -3.25 8.91
C LYS A 19 -5.60 -1.85 8.54
N THR A 20 -6.65 -1.35 9.18
CA THR A 20 -7.16 0.00 8.92
C THR A 20 -6.11 1.08 9.19
N LEU A 21 -5.36 0.97 10.28
CA LEU A 21 -4.28 1.91 10.59
C LEU A 21 -3.17 1.87 9.55
N ILE A 22 -2.71 0.68 9.16
CA ILE A 22 -1.69 0.52 8.11
C ILE A 22 -2.15 1.16 6.81
N LYS A 23 -3.41 0.96 6.41
CA LYS A 23 -3.98 1.56 5.20
C LYS A 23 -3.91 3.08 5.21
N ILE A 24 -4.32 3.69 6.31
CA ILE A 24 -4.32 5.16 6.47
C ILE A 24 -2.88 5.69 6.42
N VAL A 25 -1.98 5.11 7.21
CA VAL A 25 -0.58 5.54 7.29
C VAL A 25 0.12 5.35 5.95
N SER A 26 -0.04 4.18 5.34
CA SER A 26 0.57 3.83 4.06
C SER A 26 0.11 4.76 2.94
N THR A 27 -1.19 5.05 2.86
CA THR A 27 -1.72 6.01 1.88
C THR A 27 -1.08 7.38 2.06
N GLY A 28 -0.98 7.87 3.30
CA GLY A 28 -0.31 9.13 3.60
C GLY A 28 1.15 9.15 3.17
N LEU A 29 1.92 8.11 3.53
CA LEU A 29 3.34 7.99 3.20
C LEU A 29 3.59 7.93 1.69
N ILE A 30 2.80 7.15 0.95
CA ILE A 30 2.92 7.05 -0.51
C ILE A 30 2.54 8.36 -1.18
N SER A 31 1.47 9.03 -0.74
CA SER A 31 1.13 10.36 -1.23
C SER A 31 2.25 11.36 -1.00
N THR A 32 2.88 11.38 0.18
CA THR A 32 4.01 12.26 0.46
C THR A 32 5.23 11.92 -0.39
N ALA A 33 5.54 10.64 -0.59
CA ALA A 33 6.66 10.20 -1.42
C ALA A 33 6.49 10.63 -2.89
N ILE A 34 5.28 10.55 -3.45
CA ILE A 34 4.98 11.04 -4.81
C ILE A 34 5.23 12.54 -4.90
N ILE A 35 4.69 13.32 -3.96
CA ILE A 35 4.87 14.78 -3.95
C ILE A 35 6.35 15.12 -3.83
N TRP A 36 7.08 14.43 -2.97
CA TRP A 36 8.49 14.67 -2.73
C TRP A 36 9.35 14.37 -3.98
N GLU A 37 9.10 13.26 -4.67
CA GLU A 37 9.75 12.95 -5.95
C GLU A 37 9.37 13.96 -7.04
N LEU A 38 8.12 14.41 -7.11
CA LEU A 38 7.70 15.44 -8.06
C LEU A 38 8.42 16.78 -7.82
N VAL A 39 8.55 17.21 -6.57
CA VAL A 39 9.30 18.42 -6.20
C VAL A 39 10.78 18.28 -6.57
N ASN A 40 11.39 17.13 -6.31
CA ASN A 40 12.77 16.86 -6.65
C ASN A 40 13.02 16.86 -8.16
N LEU A 41 12.11 16.25 -8.92
CA LEU A 41 12.14 16.26 -10.38
C LEU A 41 12.00 17.70 -10.90
N TYR A 42 11.04 18.46 -10.37
CA TYR A 42 10.83 19.87 -10.71
C TYR A 42 12.06 20.74 -10.41
N GLY A 43 12.68 20.57 -9.24
CA GLY A 43 13.90 21.27 -8.85
C GLY A 43 15.06 20.95 -9.80
N THR A 44 15.22 19.69 -10.16
CA THR A 44 16.24 19.24 -11.12
C THR A 44 16.09 19.94 -12.47
N PHE A 45 14.86 20.10 -12.98
CA PHE A 45 14.60 20.83 -14.23
C PHE A 45 14.91 22.33 -14.14
N HIS A 46 14.84 22.92 -12.94
CA HIS A 46 15.08 24.35 -12.71
C HIS A 46 16.46 24.64 -12.10
N ASN A 47 17.39 23.66 -12.13
CA ASN A 47 18.71 23.73 -11.51
C ASN A 47 18.69 24.05 -9.99
N TRP A 48 17.56 23.79 -9.33
CA TRP A 48 17.45 23.82 -7.88
C TRP A 48 17.79 22.43 -7.35
N GLN A 49 18.97 22.30 -6.75
CA GLN A 49 19.34 21.07 -6.05
C GLN A 49 18.72 21.06 -4.66
N VAL A 50 17.91 20.03 -4.39
CA VAL A 50 17.48 19.72 -3.02
C VAL A 50 18.72 19.32 -2.22
N SER A 51 18.79 19.74 -0.95
CA SER A 51 19.98 19.52 -0.11
C SER A 51 20.39 18.04 -0.08
N LYS A 52 21.69 17.77 -0.23
CA LYS A 52 22.25 16.42 -0.29
C LYS A 52 21.99 15.61 1.00
N ASP A 53 21.78 16.29 2.12
CA ASP A 53 21.49 15.64 3.41
C ASP A 53 20.14 14.90 3.41
N LEU A 54 19.22 15.26 2.50
CA LEU A 54 17.90 14.63 2.36
C LEU A 54 17.92 13.44 1.37
N ASN A 55 19.08 13.12 0.77
CA ASN A 55 19.20 12.06 -0.23
C ASN A 55 18.82 10.66 0.31
N TRP A 56 19.02 10.43 1.61
CA TRP A 56 18.60 9.18 2.24
C TRP A 56 17.07 9.01 2.26
N ILE A 57 16.33 10.10 2.45
CA ILE A 57 14.86 10.09 2.45
C ILE A 57 14.35 9.73 1.06
N PHE A 58 14.92 10.31 0.00
CA PHE A 58 14.60 9.96 -1.38
C PHE A 58 14.82 8.48 -1.68
N TRP A 59 15.87 7.88 -1.11
CA TRP A 59 16.12 6.45 -1.28
C TRP A 59 15.00 5.59 -0.68
N ILE A 60 14.53 5.93 0.52
CA ILE A 60 13.43 5.22 1.17
C ILE A 60 12.13 5.41 0.38
N ASP A 61 11.83 6.64 -0.04
CA ASP A 61 10.64 6.97 -0.82
C ASP A 61 10.58 6.16 -2.12
N ARG A 62 11.70 6.08 -2.85
CA ARG A 62 11.81 5.29 -4.09
C ARG A 62 11.58 3.81 -3.86
N ILE A 63 12.20 3.24 -2.81
CA ILE A 63 11.98 1.84 -2.46
C ILE A 63 10.50 1.59 -2.16
N ALA A 64 9.85 2.47 -1.38
CA ALA A 64 8.44 2.36 -1.05
C ALA A 64 7.56 2.44 -2.31
N LEU A 65 7.78 3.43 -3.18
CA LEU A 65 7.03 3.60 -4.44
C LEU A 65 7.20 2.41 -5.39
N ILE A 66 8.42 1.90 -5.54
CA ILE A 66 8.69 0.73 -6.40
C ILE A 66 8.02 -0.51 -5.84
N SER A 67 8.15 -0.77 -4.53
CA SER A 67 7.53 -1.94 -3.90
C SER A 67 6.01 -1.90 -4.05
N HIS A 68 5.38 -0.77 -3.75
CA HIS A 68 3.94 -0.56 -3.93
C HIS A 68 3.52 -0.67 -5.40
N GLY A 69 4.37 -0.22 -6.33
CA GLY A 69 4.16 -0.39 -7.77
C GLY A 69 4.12 -1.86 -8.17
N ILE A 70 5.03 -2.68 -7.67
CA ILE A 70 5.06 -4.13 -7.92
C ILE A 70 3.78 -4.77 -7.36
N GLU A 71 3.35 -4.42 -6.15
CA GLU A 71 2.12 -4.94 -5.55
C GLU A 71 0.88 -4.54 -6.36
N ALA A 72 0.82 -3.32 -6.87
CA ALA A 72 -0.26 -2.86 -7.73
C ALA A 72 -0.35 -3.62 -9.06
N LEU A 73 0.81 -3.97 -9.65
CA LEU A 73 0.89 -4.80 -10.85
C LEU A 73 0.40 -6.23 -10.57
N ILE A 74 0.82 -6.81 -9.44
CA ILE A 74 0.34 -8.12 -8.98
C ILE A 74 -1.19 -8.08 -8.80
N ALA A 75 -1.72 -7.04 -8.16
CA ALA A 75 -3.16 -6.87 -8.01
C ALA A 75 -3.87 -6.74 -9.36
N ALA A 76 -3.30 -6.00 -10.33
CA ALA A 76 -3.87 -5.86 -11.67
C ALA A 76 -4.07 -7.22 -12.34
N TYR A 77 -3.01 -8.03 -12.27
CA TYR A 77 -2.96 -9.36 -12.88
C TYR A 77 -4.00 -10.29 -12.27
N TYR A 78 -4.02 -10.43 -10.93
CA TYR A 78 -4.96 -11.33 -10.26
C TYR A 78 -6.41 -10.84 -10.33
N THR A 79 -6.64 -9.53 -10.34
CA THR A 79 -8.00 -8.96 -10.44
C THR A 79 -8.60 -9.18 -11.82
N ARG A 80 -7.78 -9.10 -12.88
CA ARG A 80 -8.19 -9.43 -14.25
C ARG A 80 -8.67 -10.88 -14.36
N LEU A 81 -8.00 -11.81 -13.69
CA LEU A 81 -8.41 -13.23 -13.64
C LEU A 81 -9.75 -13.43 -12.91
N GLN A 82 -10.15 -12.50 -12.04
CA GLN A 82 -11.37 -12.57 -11.24
C GLN A 82 -12.57 -11.81 -11.84
N GLN A 83 -12.47 -11.31 -13.09
CA GLN A 83 -13.50 -10.47 -13.74
C GLN A 83 -13.90 -9.20 -12.94
N LYS A 84 -13.02 -8.73 -12.07
CA LYS A 84 -13.17 -7.46 -11.33
C LYS A 84 -12.45 -6.35 -12.09
N ASN A 85 -12.71 -5.08 -11.76
CA ASN A 85 -12.02 -3.95 -12.39
C ASN A 85 -10.54 -3.90 -11.95
N PRO A 86 -9.59 -4.20 -12.86
CA PRO A 86 -8.18 -4.30 -12.51
C PRO A 86 -7.58 -2.93 -12.13
N LEU A 87 -7.99 -1.84 -12.79
CA LEU A 87 -7.47 -0.51 -12.48
C LEU A 87 -7.84 -0.06 -11.07
N GLN A 88 -9.08 -0.28 -10.67
CA GLN A 88 -9.55 0.09 -9.34
C GLN A 88 -8.75 -0.63 -8.24
N TYR A 89 -8.57 -1.95 -8.38
CA TYR A 89 -7.81 -2.73 -7.40
C TYR A 89 -6.31 -2.44 -7.43
N SER A 90 -5.73 -2.16 -8.59
CA SER A 90 -4.33 -1.76 -8.71
C SER A 90 -4.06 -0.42 -8.06
N ILE A 91 -4.86 0.61 -8.34
CA ILE A 91 -4.69 1.93 -7.74
C ILE A 91 -4.87 1.82 -6.23
N TYR A 92 -5.91 1.09 -5.78
CA TYR A 92 -6.11 0.83 -4.37
C TYR A 92 -4.87 0.18 -3.72
N THR A 93 -4.40 -0.94 -4.30
CA THR A 93 -3.23 -1.68 -3.79
C THR A 93 -1.96 -0.83 -3.82
N PHE A 94 -1.79 0.03 -4.82
CA PHE A 94 -0.67 0.96 -4.88
C PHE A 94 -0.61 1.90 -3.66
N PHE A 95 -1.75 2.31 -3.10
CA PHE A 95 -1.76 3.20 -1.93
C PHE A 95 -1.71 2.46 -0.59
N VAL A 96 -2.40 1.31 -0.48
CA VAL A 96 -2.47 0.55 0.78
C VAL A 96 -1.47 -0.61 0.89
N GLY A 97 -0.71 -0.85 -0.17
CA GLY A 97 0.34 -1.86 -0.25
C GLY A 97 -0.16 -3.29 -0.08
N THR A 98 0.63 -4.12 0.61
CA THR A 98 0.33 -5.54 0.87
C THR A 98 -1.07 -5.78 1.46
N VAL A 99 -1.62 -4.82 2.22
CA VAL A 99 -3.00 -4.95 2.75
C VAL A 99 -4.02 -5.05 1.61
N GLY A 100 -3.82 -4.33 0.51
CA GLY A 100 -4.66 -4.44 -0.69
C GLY A 100 -4.58 -5.83 -1.35
N LEU A 101 -3.38 -6.42 -1.38
CA LEU A 101 -3.20 -7.80 -1.85
C LEU A 101 -3.88 -8.82 -0.93
N LEU A 102 -3.77 -8.65 0.39
CA LEU A 102 -4.44 -9.51 1.36
C LEU A 102 -5.96 -9.46 1.21
N GLU A 103 -6.52 -8.27 1.00
CA GLU A 103 -7.95 -8.10 0.76
C GLU A 103 -8.39 -8.72 -0.58
N LEU A 104 -7.54 -8.67 -1.62
CA LEU A 104 -7.79 -9.36 -2.89
C LEU A 104 -7.78 -10.89 -2.71
N LYS A 105 -6.85 -11.42 -1.91
CA LYS A 105 -6.69 -12.86 -1.65
C LYS A 105 -7.77 -13.42 -0.72
N ILE A 106 -8.18 -12.70 0.32
CA ILE A 106 -9.26 -13.13 1.23
C ILE A 106 -10.62 -13.20 0.50
N GLY A 107 -10.80 -12.40 -0.56
CA GLY A 107 -11.91 -12.57 -1.50
C GLY A 107 -11.93 -13.92 -2.24
N GLN A 108 -10.90 -14.76 -2.08
CA GLN A 108 -10.82 -16.12 -2.63
C GLN A 108 -11.32 -17.21 -1.67
N GLU A 109 -11.23 -17.03 -0.35
CA GLU A 109 -11.63 -18.08 0.62
C GLU A 109 -13.15 -18.24 0.78
N GLY A 110 -13.96 -17.35 0.18
CA GLY A 110 -15.42 -17.41 0.21
C GLY A 110 -16.07 -17.96 -1.06
N LYS A 111 -15.32 -18.61 -1.95
CA LYS A 111 -15.81 -19.13 -3.24
C LYS A 111 -15.40 -20.58 -3.53
N GLU A 112 -15.37 -21.43 -2.50
CA GLU A 112 -15.36 -22.89 -2.64
C GLU A 112 -16.72 -23.48 -2.25
#